data_AF-A0A2T1BZK9-F1
#
_entry.id   AF-A0A2T1BZK9-F1
#
_cell.length_a   1.000
_cell.length_b   1.000
_cell.length_c   1.000
_cell.angle_alpha   90.00
_cell.angle_beta   90.00
_cell.angle_gamma   90.00
#
_symmetry.space_group_name_H-M   'P 1'
#
loop_
_entity.id
_entity.type
_entity.pdbx_description
1 polymer ?
#
loop_
_entity_poly.entity_id
_entity_poly.type
_entity_poly.pdbx_seq_one_letter_code
_entity_poly.pdbx_strand_id
1 'polypeptide(L)'
;MKIKVPTSSSPLSDSPRPQTGCWRKIRQFLFVGAIAMTSLTVAVYLWEQQAEQINLDAIKQGKDGTGPLVMEGGDPYIRALMRTISASEASDRSPYTIIYGGEHVTDLSHHPNRCVLIVRGPNRGNCSTAAGRYQMLNTTWSEKAKRYHPTPPGMMFWKPYSFAPQYQDAVVHAWLSDRRAWGGTNISQMLRDGKLRDVQRLLSGTWTSLGYGIESNSLTARLPKVYKRVLQQELTEYNAEKPSKV
;
A
#
# COMPACT_ATOMS: atom_id res chain seq x y z
N MET A 1 -43.08 78.36 -26.90
CA MET A 1 -44.10 77.53 -27.55
C MET A 1 -44.53 76.46 -26.55
N LYS A 2 -45.78 76.50 -26.07
CA LYS A 2 -46.34 75.58 -25.05
C LYS A 2 -46.63 74.22 -25.69
N ILE A 3 -46.29 73.09 -25.05
CA ILE A 3 -47.11 71.86 -25.09
C ILE A 3 -47.07 71.17 -23.72
N LYS A 4 -48.25 70.68 -23.33
CA LYS A 4 -48.75 70.28 -22.02
C LYS A 4 -48.73 68.75 -21.92
N VAL A 5 -48.32 68.20 -20.78
CA VAL A 5 -48.41 66.76 -20.47
C VAL A 5 -49.72 66.47 -19.73
N PRO A 6 -50.47 65.40 -20.09
CA PRO A 6 -51.54 64.88 -19.25
C PRO A 6 -51.23 63.49 -18.68
N THR A 7 -51.62 63.33 -17.41
CA THR A 7 -51.71 62.10 -16.63
C THR A 7 -52.92 61.25 -17.02
N SER A 8 -52.79 59.91 -16.98
CA SER A 8 -53.91 58.95 -17.02
C SER A 8 -53.66 57.83 -16.01
N SER A 9 -54.64 57.63 -15.13
CA SER A 9 -54.77 56.54 -14.16
C SER A 9 -55.67 55.44 -14.72
N SER A 10 -55.46 54.18 -14.30
CA SER A 10 -56.40 53.06 -14.46
C SER A 10 -56.11 51.95 -13.41
N PRO A 11 -57.12 51.13 -13.03
CA PRO A 11 -57.27 50.62 -11.67
C PRO A 11 -56.92 49.13 -11.46
N LEU A 12 -56.80 48.78 -10.17
CA LEU A 12 -56.48 47.47 -9.59
C LEU A 12 -57.55 46.39 -9.86
N SER A 13 -57.09 45.17 -10.11
CA SER A 13 -57.86 43.92 -10.22
C SER A 13 -57.44 42.95 -9.11
N ASP A 14 -58.44 42.43 -8.38
CA ASP A 14 -58.32 41.47 -7.27
C ASP A 14 -57.86 40.07 -7.75
N SER A 15 -57.05 39.38 -6.93
CA SER A 15 -56.72 37.96 -7.10
C SER A 15 -57.09 37.13 -5.86
N PRO A 16 -57.55 35.88 -6.03
CA PRO A 16 -58.10 35.06 -4.94
C PRO A 16 -57.02 34.28 -4.16
N ARG A 17 -57.29 33.99 -2.88
CA ARG A 17 -56.43 33.19 -1.99
C ARG A 17 -56.54 31.68 -2.27
N PRO A 18 -55.45 30.90 -2.19
CA PRO A 18 -55.49 29.45 -2.31
C PRO A 18 -55.61 28.71 -0.97
N GLN A 19 -56.22 27.52 -1.05
CA GLN A 19 -56.67 26.62 0.02
C GLN A 19 -55.55 25.79 0.67
N THR A 20 -55.64 25.56 1.98
CA THR A 20 -54.67 24.82 2.82
C THR A 20 -55.09 23.35 3.01
N GLY A 21 -54.77 22.47 2.06
CA GLY A 21 -55.14 21.03 2.15
C GLY A 21 -54.08 19.99 1.76
N CYS A 22 -52.99 20.38 1.09
CA CYS A 22 -52.05 19.42 0.46
C CYS A 22 -50.77 19.11 1.29
N TRP A 23 -50.52 19.84 2.38
CA TRP A 23 -49.21 19.82 3.06
C TRP A 23 -49.01 18.70 4.09
N ARG A 24 -50.08 17.97 4.51
CA ARG A 24 -49.97 16.96 5.57
C ARG A 24 -49.51 15.58 5.11
N LYS A 25 -49.79 15.17 3.86
CA LYS A 25 -49.38 13.86 3.32
C LYS A 25 -47.97 13.86 2.70
N ILE A 26 -47.50 15.01 2.20
CA ILE A 26 -46.15 15.14 1.61
C ILE A 26 -45.04 15.06 2.68
N ARG A 27 -45.32 15.50 3.92
CA ARG A 27 -44.37 15.41 5.05
C ARG A 27 -44.08 13.98 5.51
N GLN A 28 -45.02 13.04 5.39
CA GLN A 28 -44.83 11.67 5.89
C GLN A 28 -43.93 10.82 4.97
N PHE A 29 -43.96 11.06 3.65
CA PHE A 29 -43.09 10.37 2.69
C PHE A 29 -41.66 10.92 2.65
N LEU A 30 -41.47 12.23 2.86
CA LEU A 30 -40.13 12.84 2.89
C LEU A 30 -39.33 12.44 4.15
N PHE A 31 -39.99 12.11 5.27
CA PHE A 31 -39.31 11.65 6.49
C PHE A 31 -38.84 10.18 6.40
N VAL A 32 -39.63 9.27 5.82
CA VAL A 32 -39.23 7.85 5.68
C VAL A 32 -38.10 7.68 4.66
N GLY A 33 -38.12 8.44 3.55
CA GLY A 33 -37.04 8.42 2.56
C GLY A 33 -35.70 8.98 3.07
N ALA A 34 -35.74 10.02 3.91
CA ALA A 34 -34.54 10.60 4.53
C ALA A 34 -33.92 9.67 5.59
N ILE A 35 -34.74 8.96 6.37
CA ILE A 35 -34.26 7.96 7.35
C ILE A 35 -33.64 6.74 6.64
N ALA A 36 -34.23 6.26 5.54
CA ALA A 36 -33.68 5.14 4.77
C ALA A 36 -32.32 5.49 4.12
N MET A 37 -32.17 6.70 3.54
CA MET A 37 -30.89 7.12 2.97
C MET A 37 -29.80 7.35 4.02
N THR A 38 -30.14 7.94 5.17
CA THR A 38 -29.18 8.09 6.29
C THR A 38 -28.80 6.76 6.92
N SER A 39 -29.73 5.80 6.99
CA SER A 39 -29.43 4.44 7.45
C SER A 39 -28.47 3.72 6.50
N LEU A 40 -28.64 3.89 5.18
CA LEU A 40 -27.75 3.31 4.18
C LEU A 40 -26.35 3.95 4.23
N THR A 41 -26.23 5.27 4.36
CA THR A 41 -24.92 5.93 4.49
C THR A 41 -24.21 5.56 5.78
N VAL A 42 -24.93 5.46 6.90
CA VAL A 42 -24.36 4.96 8.17
C VAL A 42 -23.94 3.50 8.03
N ALA A 43 -24.74 2.64 7.40
CA ALA A 43 -24.38 1.25 7.18
C ALA A 43 -23.13 1.10 6.28
N VAL A 44 -23.03 1.88 5.20
CA VAL A 44 -21.84 1.94 4.33
C VAL A 44 -20.63 2.44 5.12
N TYR A 45 -20.79 3.52 5.90
CA TYR A 45 -19.72 4.05 6.74
C TYR A 45 -19.24 3.03 7.78
N LEU A 46 -20.15 2.37 8.49
CA LEU A 46 -19.82 1.34 9.47
C LEU A 46 -19.16 0.12 8.82
N TRP A 47 -19.62 -0.27 7.63
CA TRP A 47 -18.98 -1.32 6.84
C TRP A 47 -17.55 -0.94 6.43
N GLU A 48 -17.32 0.29 5.97
CA GLU A 48 -15.97 0.79 5.66
C GLU A 48 -15.08 0.79 6.90
N GLN A 49 -15.57 1.26 8.05
CA GLN A 49 -14.82 1.25 9.31
C GLN A 49 -14.47 -0.17 9.73
N GLN A 50 -15.41 -1.11 9.62
CA GLN A 50 -15.18 -2.50 10.00
C GLN A 50 -14.20 -3.21 9.04
N ALA A 51 -14.30 -2.96 7.74
CA ALA A 51 -13.35 -3.48 6.75
C ALA A 51 -11.94 -2.91 6.96
N GLU A 52 -11.82 -1.64 7.34
CA GLU A 52 -10.55 -1.06 7.73
C GLU A 52 -10.00 -1.76 8.97
N GLN A 53 -10.80 -1.96 10.02
CA GLN A 53 -10.37 -2.64 11.24
C GLN A 53 -9.91 -4.09 11.00
N ILE A 54 -10.62 -4.87 10.19
CA ILE A 54 -10.23 -6.25 9.85
C ILE A 54 -8.88 -6.29 9.14
N ASN A 55 -8.66 -5.40 8.17
CA ASN A 55 -7.39 -5.28 7.47
C ASN A 55 -6.27 -4.86 8.43
N LEU A 56 -6.61 -3.99 9.40
CA LEU A 56 -5.67 -3.58 10.43
C LEU A 56 -5.29 -4.75 11.36
N ASP A 57 -6.24 -5.60 11.75
CA ASP A 57 -5.96 -6.78 12.55
C ASP A 57 -5.16 -7.84 11.78
N ALA A 58 -5.39 -7.98 10.48
CA ALA A 58 -4.58 -8.83 9.60
C ALA A 58 -3.12 -8.37 9.54
N ILE A 59 -2.87 -7.06 9.42
CA ILE A 59 -1.52 -6.48 9.50
C ILE A 59 -0.90 -6.74 10.89
N LYS A 60 -1.69 -6.60 11.96
CA LYS A 60 -1.20 -6.89 13.32
C LYS A 60 -0.78 -8.35 13.46
N GLN A 61 -1.46 -9.26 12.78
CA GLN A 61 -1.19 -10.70 12.76
C GLN A 61 -0.18 -11.11 11.65
N GLY A 62 0.31 -10.17 10.85
CA GLY A 62 1.27 -10.44 9.78
C GLY A 62 0.71 -11.21 8.57
N LYS A 63 -0.61 -11.32 8.43
CA LYS A 63 -1.28 -12.23 7.47
C LYS A 63 -1.17 -11.82 6.01
N ASP A 64 -0.86 -10.54 5.75
CA ASP A 64 -0.81 -9.94 4.41
C ASP A 64 0.65 -9.63 4.00
N GLY A 65 1.57 -10.58 4.18
CA GLY A 65 3.00 -10.36 3.93
C GLY A 65 3.71 -9.44 4.94
N THR A 66 2.98 -8.87 5.91
CA THR A 66 3.51 -7.94 6.91
C THR A 66 4.14 -8.62 8.12
N GLY A 67 4.27 -9.94 8.14
CA GLY A 67 4.89 -10.68 9.25
C GLY A 67 6.32 -10.21 9.59
N PRO A 68 6.92 -10.65 10.70
CA PRO A 68 8.31 -10.32 11.04
C PRO A 68 9.29 -10.71 9.93
N LEU A 69 10.43 -10.02 9.86
CA LEU A 69 11.55 -10.44 9.02
C LEU A 69 12.28 -11.62 9.69
N VAL A 70 12.83 -12.53 8.89
CA VAL A 70 13.68 -13.62 9.39
C VAL A 70 15.07 -13.09 9.73
N MET A 71 15.58 -12.09 8.99
CA MET A 71 16.85 -11.46 9.36
C MET A 71 16.81 -10.83 10.76
N GLU A 72 17.92 -10.94 11.47
CA GLU A 72 18.11 -10.32 12.78
C GLU A 72 18.78 -8.94 12.65
N GLY A 73 18.50 -8.05 13.59
CA GLY A 73 19.08 -6.71 13.65
C GLY A 73 18.76 -5.85 12.42
N GLY A 74 19.58 -4.82 12.20
CA GLY A 74 19.39 -3.84 11.13
C GLY A 74 18.54 -2.64 11.55
N ASP A 75 18.46 -1.63 10.68
CA ASP A 75 17.72 -0.41 10.94
C ASP A 75 16.19 -0.65 10.98
N PRO A 76 15.48 -0.39 12.10
CA PRO A 76 14.04 -0.63 12.23
C PRO A 76 13.20 0.15 11.21
N TYR A 77 13.66 1.31 10.73
CA TYR A 77 12.94 2.06 9.69
C TYR A 77 13.00 1.34 8.34
N ILE A 78 14.17 0.79 7.99
CA ILE A 78 14.34 -0.01 6.75
C ILE A 78 13.57 -1.33 6.87
N ARG A 79 13.61 -1.99 8.04
CA ARG A 79 12.84 -3.22 8.28
C ARG A 79 11.33 -3.00 8.14
N ALA A 80 10.82 -1.90 8.69
CA ALA A 80 9.42 -1.50 8.53
C ALA A 80 9.05 -1.23 7.06
N LEU A 81 9.97 -0.59 6.31
CA LEU A 81 9.80 -0.37 4.88
C LEU A 81 9.76 -1.72 4.13
N MET A 82 10.64 -2.66 4.43
CA MET A 82 10.65 -4.00 3.82
C MET A 82 9.34 -4.77 4.06
N ARG A 83 8.80 -4.73 5.29
CA ARG A 83 7.49 -5.32 5.60
C ARG A 83 6.36 -4.63 4.84
N THR A 84 6.49 -3.33 4.57
CA THR A 84 5.53 -2.57 3.75
C THR A 84 5.63 -2.93 2.26
N ILE A 85 6.84 -3.13 1.72
CA ILE A 85 7.06 -3.64 0.36
C ILE A 85 6.46 -5.03 0.23
N SER A 86 6.69 -5.91 1.20
CA SER A 86 6.10 -7.24 1.20
C SER A 86 4.57 -7.20 1.19
N ALA A 87 3.97 -6.24 1.89
CA ALA A 87 2.51 -6.08 1.89
C ALA A 87 1.97 -5.72 0.51
N SER A 88 2.73 -5.00 -0.32
CA SER A 88 2.29 -4.62 -1.67
C SER A 88 2.64 -5.66 -2.73
N GLU A 89 3.79 -6.32 -2.59
CA GLU A 89 4.33 -7.27 -3.57
C GLU A 89 3.87 -8.71 -3.33
N ALA A 90 3.80 -9.13 -2.06
CA ALA A 90 3.56 -10.51 -1.65
C ALA A 90 2.59 -10.53 -0.46
N SER A 91 1.37 -10.03 -0.66
CA SER A 91 0.29 -10.02 0.33
C SER A 91 -0.26 -11.44 0.58
N ASP A 92 0.60 -12.30 1.12
CA ASP A 92 0.36 -13.72 1.37
C ASP A 92 0.86 -14.11 2.76
N ARG A 93 0.36 -15.24 3.29
CA ARG A 93 0.76 -15.78 4.61
C ARG A 93 2.17 -16.38 4.62
N SER A 94 2.68 -16.82 3.47
CA SER A 94 3.99 -17.42 3.28
C SER A 94 4.79 -16.66 2.21
N PRO A 95 5.04 -15.35 2.42
CA PRO A 95 5.48 -14.45 1.37
C PRO A 95 6.86 -14.82 0.78
N TYR A 96 7.72 -15.52 1.53
CA TYR A 96 9.04 -15.94 1.06
C TYR A 96 9.04 -17.02 -0.03
N THR A 97 7.94 -17.75 -0.16
CA THR A 97 7.84 -18.92 -1.04
C THR A 97 6.97 -18.68 -2.25
N ILE A 98 6.24 -17.56 -2.29
CA ILE A 98 5.30 -17.26 -3.35
C ILE A 98 6.02 -16.86 -4.65
N ILE A 99 5.54 -17.35 -5.77
CA ILE A 99 5.94 -16.88 -7.10
C ILE A 99 4.81 -16.06 -7.72
N TYR A 100 5.16 -15.27 -8.72
CA TYR A 100 4.18 -14.52 -9.51
C TYR A 100 3.02 -15.44 -9.94
N GLY A 101 1.79 -14.98 -9.73
CA GLY A 101 0.58 -15.78 -9.97
C GLY A 101 0.07 -16.56 -8.76
N GLY A 102 0.81 -16.62 -7.66
CA GLY A 102 0.34 -17.14 -6.36
C GLY A 102 0.69 -18.58 -6.03
N GLU A 103 1.45 -19.28 -6.88
CA GLU A 103 1.99 -20.60 -6.54
C GLU A 103 3.10 -20.48 -5.48
N HIS A 104 3.37 -21.55 -4.73
CA HIS A 104 4.46 -21.62 -3.77
C HIS A 104 5.53 -22.64 -4.17
N VAL A 105 6.80 -22.30 -3.89
CA VAL A 105 7.94 -23.22 -4.05
C VAL A 105 8.51 -23.65 -2.71
N THR A 106 9.05 -24.87 -2.67
CA THR A 106 9.66 -25.45 -1.46
C THR A 106 11.19 -25.35 -1.46
N ASP A 107 11.82 -25.44 -2.64
CA ASP A 107 13.27 -25.26 -2.78
C ASP A 107 13.62 -23.78 -2.89
N LEU A 108 14.28 -23.26 -1.85
CA LEU A 108 14.82 -21.90 -1.78
C LEU A 108 16.37 -21.91 -1.73
N SER A 109 17.01 -23.01 -2.11
CA SER A 109 18.47 -23.08 -2.24
C SER A 109 19.00 -22.13 -3.31
N HIS A 110 18.13 -21.67 -4.21
CA HIS A 110 18.38 -20.68 -5.25
C HIS A 110 17.05 -20.01 -5.65
N HIS A 111 17.12 -18.93 -6.42
CA HIS A 111 15.93 -18.27 -6.93
C HIS A 111 15.21 -19.21 -7.93
N PRO A 112 13.88 -19.42 -7.82
CA PRO A 112 13.18 -20.48 -8.55
C PRO A 112 13.19 -20.28 -10.08
N ASN A 113 13.36 -19.04 -10.54
CA ASN A 113 13.46 -18.68 -11.97
C ASN A 113 12.35 -19.30 -12.83
N ARG A 114 11.15 -19.45 -12.26
CA ARG A 114 10.00 -20.01 -12.97
C ARG A 114 9.38 -18.93 -13.83
N CYS A 115 9.26 -19.24 -15.11
CA CYS A 115 8.65 -18.34 -16.07
C CYS A 115 7.12 -18.47 -16.02
N VAL A 116 6.44 -17.49 -15.44
CA VAL A 116 4.97 -17.46 -15.32
C VAL A 116 4.39 -16.42 -16.28
N LEU A 117 3.39 -16.82 -17.07
CA LEU A 117 2.76 -15.97 -18.07
C LEU A 117 1.97 -14.83 -17.42
N ILE A 118 2.19 -13.61 -17.89
CA ILE A 118 1.42 -12.43 -17.49
C ILE A 118 0.12 -12.42 -18.30
N VAL A 119 -1.00 -12.64 -17.62
CA VAL A 119 -2.33 -12.75 -18.25
C VAL A 119 -3.11 -11.42 -18.30
N ARG A 120 -2.65 -10.39 -17.57
CA ARG A 120 -3.32 -9.08 -17.45
C ARG A 120 -2.28 -7.95 -17.39
N GLY A 121 -2.73 -6.72 -17.68
CA GLY A 121 -1.87 -5.53 -17.61
C GLY A 121 -1.07 -5.24 -18.89
N PRO A 122 -0.24 -4.18 -18.88
CA PRO A 122 0.50 -3.72 -20.06
C PRO A 122 1.53 -4.73 -20.57
N ASN A 123 1.97 -5.65 -19.71
CA ASN A 123 2.94 -6.69 -20.04
C ASN A 123 2.27 -8.03 -20.42
N ARG A 124 0.97 -8.05 -20.76
CA ARG A 124 0.25 -9.28 -21.11
C ARG A 124 0.94 -10.02 -22.25
N GLY A 125 1.15 -11.32 -22.07
CA GLY A 125 1.85 -12.19 -23.03
C GLY A 125 3.34 -12.31 -22.76
N ASN A 126 3.92 -11.42 -21.94
CA ASN A 126 5.28 -11.60 -21.43
C ASN A 126 5.30 -12.56 -20.25
N CYS A 127 6.51 -12.94 -19.85
CA CYS A 127 6.76 -13.79 -18.72
C CYS A 127 7.37 -13.01 -17.55
N SER A 128 6.92 -13.28 -16.33
CA SER A 128 7.54 -12.82 -15.09
C SER A 128 8.23 -13.98 -14.38
N THR A 129 9.40 -13.69 -13.80
CA THR A 129 10.11 -14.62 -12.89
C THR A 129 10.02 -14.16 -11.44
N ALA A 130 9.17 -13.18 -11.15
CA ALA A 130 9.08 -12.59 -9.82
C ALA A 130 8.77 -13.65 -8.75
N ALA A 131 9.55 -13.65 -7.68
CA ALA A 131 9.39 -14.60 -6.59
C ALA A 131 9.79 -14.03 -5.23
N GLY A 132 9.34 -14.71 -4.18
CA GLY A 132 9.65 -14.42 -2.81
C GLY A 132 8.98 -13.16 -2.30
N ARG A 133 9.43 -12.77 -1.10
CA ARG A 133 8.77 -11.76 -0.27
C ARG A 133 8.71 -10.38 -0.91
N TYR A 134 9.66 -10.11 -1.80
CA TYR A 134 9.84 -8.83 -2.48
C TYR A 134 9.64 -8.93 -3.99
N GLN A 135 9.07 -10.05 -4.48
CA GLN A 135 8.79 -10.32 -5.89
C GLN A 135 9.99 -10.01 -6.80
N MET A 136 11.19 -10.42 -6.39
CA MET A 136 12.40 -10.15 -7.17
C MET A 136 12.41 -11.00 -8.45
N LEU A 137 12.81 -10.40 -9.57
CA LEU A 137 13.10 -11.15 -10.79
C LEU A 137 14.41 -11.93 -10.62
N ASN A 138 14.58 -13.02 -11.36
CA ASN A 138 15.80 -13.84 -11.31
C ASN A 138 17.08 -13.03 -11.59
N THR A 139 17.04 -12.14 -12.58
CA THR A 139 18.15 -11.26 -12.96
C THR A 139 18.46 -10.26 -11.86
N THR A 140 17.43 -9.63 -11.29
CA THR A 140 17.56 -8.71 -10.16
C THR A 140 18.14 -9.42 -8.95
N TRP A 141 17.64 -10.61 -8.59
CA TRP A 141 18.18 -11.40 -7.49
C TRP A 141 19.67 -11.70 -7.70
N SER A 142 20.04 -12.21 -8.87
CA SER A 142 21.44 -12.52 -9.20
C SER A 142 22.36 -11.30 -9.06
N GLU A 143 21.93 -10.15 -9.58
CA GLU A 143 22.70 -8.90 -9.51
C GLU A 143 22.86 -8.41 -8.06
N LYS A 144 21.78 -8.39 -7.27
CA LYS A 144 21.80 -7.86 -5.90
C LYS A 144 22.44 -8.83 -4.93
N ALA A 145 22.19 -10.13 -5.04
CA ALA A 145 22.83 -11.14 -4.22
C ALA A 145 24.35 -11.15 -4.42
N LYS A 146 24.84 -10.95 -5.66
CA LYS A 146 26.27 -10.79 -5.92
C LYS A 146 26.93 -9.66 -5.12
N ARG A 147 26.19 -8.60 -4.81
CA ARG A 147 26.70 -7.44 -4.08
C ARG A 147 26.45 -7.52 -2.58
N TYR A 148 25.31 -8.06 -2.16
CA TYR A 148 24.80 -7.89 -0.80
C TYR A 148 24.57 -9.19 -0.03
N HIS A 149 24.76 -10.35 -0.64
CA HIS A 149 24.53 -11.61 0.06
C HIS A 149 25.60 -11.82 1.15
N PRO A 150 25.22 -12.07 2.41
CA PRO A 150 26.17 -12.13 3.53
C PRO A 150 27.07 -13.37 3.48
N THR A 151 26.62 -14.43 2.84
CA THR A 151 27.35 -15.69 2.64
C THR A 151 27.50 -15.97 1.15
N PRO A 152 28.40 -15.28 0.44
CA PRO A 152 28.59 -15.55 -0.98
C PRO A 152 28.96 -17.02 -1.19
N PRO A 153 28.54 -17.65 -2.30
CA PRO A 153 29.07 -18.95 -2.68
C PRO A 153 30.59 -18.80 -2.69
N GLY A 154 31.31 -19.68 -1.98
CA GLY A 154 32.75 -19.53 -1.75
C GLY A 154 33.60 -19.53 -3.04
N MET A 155 34.82 -20.06 -3.00
CA MET A 155 35.72 -20.11 -4.19
C MET A 155 35.12 -20.79 -5.44
N MET A 156 33.95 -21.42 -5.29
CA MET A 156 33.18 -22.07 -6.32
C MET A 156 32.16 -21.10 -6.95
N PHE A 157 32.64 -20.28 -7.90
CA PHE A 157 31.86 -19.22 -8.59
C PHE A 157 30.61 -19.68 -9.35
N TRP A 158 30.38 -21.00 -9.48
CA TRP A 158 29.23 -21.58 -10.17
C TRP A 158 28.04 -21.90 -9.26
N LYS A 159 28.16 -21.81 -7.93
CA LYS A 159 27.01 -22.03 -7.04
C LYS A 159 26.08 -20.81 -7.05
N PRO A 160 24.76 -20.99 -7.19
CA PRO A 160 23.81 -19.89 -7.07
C PRO A 160 23.76 -19.36 -5.63
N TYR A 161 23.39 -18.08 -5.47
CA TYR A 161 23.11 -17.49 -4.16
C TYR A 161 21.82 -18.04 -3.57
N SER A 162 21.85 -18.36 -2.28
CA SER A 162 20.69 -18.94 -1.59
C SER A 162 19.54 -17.95 -1.51
N PHE A 163 18.35 -18.39 -1.91
CA PHE A 163 17.13 -17.58 -1.87
C PHE A 163 16.28 -17.86 -0.62
N ALA A 164 16.90 -18.41 0.44
CA ALA A 164 16.22 -18.68 1.70
C ALA A 164 15.72 -17.38 2.36
N PRO A 165 14.69 -17.44 3.22
CA PRO A 165 14.06 -16.25 3.81
C PRO A 165 15.05 -15.24 4.42
N GLN A 166 16.02 -15.73 5.21
CA GLN A 166 17.08 -14.92 5.80
C GLN A 166 17.84 -14.08 4.78
N TYR A 167 18.12 -14.66 3.61
CA TYR A 167 18.94 -14.02 2.58
C TYR A 167 18.13 -13.12 1.67
N GLN A 168 16.85 -13.41 1.43
CA GLN A 168 15.95 -12.45 0.80
C GLN A 168 15.92 -11.15 1.60
N ASP A 169 15.74 -11.25 2.92
CA ASP A 169 15.74 -10.08 3.80
C ASP A 169 17.10 -9.38 3.83
N ALA A 170 18.19 -10.12 4.10
CA ALA A 170 19.51 -9.53 4.26
C ALA A 170 19.97 -8.79 2.99
N VAL A 171 19.73 -9.36 1.82
CA VAL A 171 20.07 -8.74 0.53
C VAL A 171 19.27 -7.46 0.31
N VAL A 172 17.95 -7.49 0.56
CA VAL A 172 17.09 -6.31 0.36
C VAL A 172 17.38 -5.23 1.39
N HIS A 173 17.63 -5.59 2.65
CA HIS A 173 18.01 -4.65 3.70
C HIS A 173 19.30 -3.92 3.37
N ALA A 174 20.34 -4.66 3.00
CA ALA A 174 21.63 -4.10 2.63
C ALA A 174 21.51 -3.24 1.35
N TRP A 175 20.71 -3.66 0.37
CA TRP A 175 20.47 -2.86 -0.84
C TRP A 175 19.72 -1.56 -0.52
N LEU A 176 18.66 -1.58 0.28
CA LEU A 176 17.94 -0.37 0.71
C LEU A 176 18.82 0.55 1.58
N SER A 177 19.81 -0.01 2.26
CA SER A 177 20.76 0.74 3.09
C SER A 177 21.93 1.34 2.31
N ASP A 178 22.22 0.86 1.09
CA ASP A 178 23.31 1.38 0.26
C ASP A 178 22.93 2.69 -0.43
N ARG A 179 23.45 3.81 0.09
CA ARG A 179 23.24 5.14 -0.48
C ARG A 179 23.67 5.23 -1.95
N ARG A 180 24.74 4.53 -2.35
CA ARG A 180 25.24 4.59 -3.74
C ARG A 180 24.26 3.94 -4.72
N ALA A 181 23.56 2.89 -4.29
CA ALA A 181 22.51 2.27 -5.08
C ALA A 181 21.31 3.22 -5.33
N TRP A 182 21.16 4.25 -4.49
CA TRP A 182 20.06 5.21 -4.53
C TRP A 182 20.53 6.65 -4.80
N GLY A 183 21.60 6.82 -5.60
CA GLY A 183 22.06 8.15 -6.05
C GLY A 183 22.61 9.04 -4.94
N GLY A 184 23.17 8.45 -3.88
CA GLY A 184 23.63 9.14 -2.68
C GLY A 184 22.57 9.32 -1.60
N THR A 185 21.32 8.93 -1.87
CA THR A 185 20.19 9.09 -0.95
C THR A 185 20.30 8.17 0.26
N ASN A 186 20.13 8.73 1.46
CA ASN A 186 19.99 7.95 2.68
C ASN A 186 18.51 7.68 2.97
N ILE A 187 17.99 6.54 2.49
CA ILE A 187 16.59 6.12 2.69
C ILE A 187 16.24 6.06 4.18
N SER A 188 17.14 5.48 4.97
CA SER A 188 17.01 5.36 6.43
C SER A 188 16.77 6.71 7.11
N GLN A 189 17.52 7.75 6.71
CA GLN A 189 17.32 9.10 7.22
C GLN A 189 16.00 9.71 6.72
N MET A 190 15.67 9.56 5.44
CA MET A 190 14.40 10.06 4.91
C MET A 190 13.19 9.50 5.64
N LEU A 191 13.23 8.21 5.99
CA LEU A 191 12.17 7.56 6.75
C LEU A 191 12.04 8.11 8.17
N ARG A 192 13.16 8.43 8.83
CA ARG A 192 13.18 9.13 10.14
C ARG A 192 12.60 10.53 10.05
N ASP A 193 12.90 11.24 8.96
CA ASP A 193 12.36 12.58 8.67
C ASP A 193 10.87 12.56 8.27
N GLY A 194 10.23 11.38 8.25
CA GLY A 194 8.81 11.25 7.86
C GLY A 194 8.55 11.34 6.36
N LYS A 195 9.60 11.31 5.51
CA LYS A 195 9.52 11.45 4.05
C LYS A 195 9.14 10.15 3.33
N LEU A 196 8.20 9.39 3.89
CA LEU A 196 7.79 8.08 3.35
C LEU A 196 7.33 8.16 1.89
N ARG A 197 6.58 9.21 1.52
CA ARG A 197 6.08 9.37 0.15
C ARG A 197 7.21 9.56 -0.87
N ASP A 198 8.25 10.30 -0.48
CA ASP A 198 9.41 10.51 -1.35
C ASP A 198 10.22 9.22 -1.48
N VAL A 199 10.34 8.45 -0.41
CA VAL A 199 10.92 7.10 -0.45
C VAL A 199 10.11 6.17 -1.36
N GLN A 200 8.78 6.14 -1.26
CA GLN A 200 7.94 5.33 -2.15
C GLN A 200 8.13 5.71 -3.63
N ARG A 201 8.21 7.02 -3.93
CA ARG A 201 8.48 7.51 -5.29
C ARG A 201 9.87 7.13 -5.79
N LEU A 202 10.89 7.19 -4.93
CA LEU A 202 12.24 6.76 -5.27
C LEU A 202 12.28 5.26 -5.62
N LEU A 203 11.47 4.46 -4.92
CA LEU A 203 11.46 3.01 -5.06
C LEU A 203 10.50 2.49 -6.15
N SER A 204 9.60 3.31 -6.69
CA SER A 204 8.54 2.86 -7.60
C SER A 204 9.04 2.28 -8.94
N GLY A 205 10.27 2.62 -9.34
CA GLY A 205 10.92 2.00 -10.50
C GLY A 205 11.42 0.58 -10.25
N THR A 206 11.58 0.18 -8.98
CA THR A 206 11.97 -1.18 -8.58
C THR A 206 10.76 -2.00 -8.15
N TRP A 207 9.88 -1.40 -7.35
CA TRP A 207 8.65 -2.01 -6.83
C TRP A 207 7.45 -1.18 -7.28
N THR A 208 6.90 -1.52 -8.45
CA THR A 208 5.81 -0.76 -9.09
C THR A 208 4.54 -0.73 -8.23
N SER A 209 4.35 -1.75 -7.38
CA SER A 209 3.20 -1.89 -6.49
C SER A 209 3.17 -0.88 -5.32
N LEU A 210 4.28 -0.17 -5.05
CA LEU A 210 4.35 0.89 -4.03
C LEU A 210 3.58 2.17 -4.41
N GLY A 211 2.98 2.19 -5.61
CA GLY A 211 2.35 3.37 -6.20
C GLY A 211 3.34 4.24 -6.95
N TYR A 212 2.82 5.22 -7.70
CA TYR A 212 3.60 6.10 -8.60
C TYR A 212 4.29 5.39 -9.79
N GLY A 213 4.12 4.07 -9.94
CA GLY A 213 4.39 3.31 -11.16
C GLY A 213 3.10 2.99 -11.96
N ILE A 214 3.21 2.18 -13.01
CA ILE A 214 2.11 1.84 -13.91
C ILE A 214 1.08 0.84 -13.33
N GLU A 215 1.35 0.25 -12.17
CA GLU A 215 0.54 -0.80 -11.53
C GLU A 215 0.23 -0.46 -10.06
N SER A 216 -0.54 0.62 -9.83
CA SER A 216 -1.10 0.89 -8.51
C SER A 216 -2.07 -0.24 -8.10
N ASN A 217 -1.94 -0.73 -6.86
CA ASN A 217 -2.82 -1.76 -6.30
C ASN A 217 -3.81 -1.18 -5.28
N SER A 218 -4.81 -1.97 -4.86
CA SER A 218 -5.81 -1.57 -3.86
C SER A 218 -5.21 -1.21 -2.49
N LEU A 219 -3.98 -1.65 -2.22
CA LEU A 219 -3.25 -1.37 -0.98
C LEU A 219 -2.45 -0.07 -1.02
N THR A 220 -2.16 0.49 -2.20
CA THR A 220 -1.28 1.67 -2.37
C THR A 220 -1.72 2.84 -1.48
N ALA A 221 -3.03 3.11 -1.41
CA ALA A 221 -3.57 4.17 -0.55
C ALA A 221 -3.38 3.91 0.96
N ARG A 222 -3.22 2.65 1.34
CA ARG A 222 -3.12 2.17 2.73
C ARG A 222 -1.67 1.94 3.18
N LEU A 223 -0.70 1.86 2.27
CA LEU A 223 0.71 1.61 2.60
C LEU A 223 1.30 2.58 3.64
N PRO A 224 0.96 3.88 3.67
CA PRO A 224 1.42 4.75 4.76
C PRO A 224 0.92 4.34 6.16
N LYS A 225 -0.31 3.79 6.25
CA LYS A 225 -0.85 3.26 7.51
C LYS A 225 -0.18 1.94 7.87
N VAL A 226 0.04 1.06 6.90
CA VAL A 226 0.80 -0.20 7.06
C VAL A 226 2.18 0.10 7.64
N TYR A 227 2.93 0.98 6.98
CA TYR A 227 4.28 1.37 7.38
C TYR A 227 4.33 1.89 8.82
N LYS A 228 3.46 2.82 9.19
CA LYS A 228 3.42 3.37 10.56
C LYS A 228 3.21 2.28 11.61
N ARG A 229 2.35 1.29 11.32
CA ARG A 229 2.10 0.20 12.26
C ARG A 229 3.29 -0.74 12.38
N VAL A 230 3.82 -1.23 11.27
CA VAL A 230 4.95 -2.15 11.31
C VAL A 230 6.19 -1.46 11.88
N LEU A 231 6.37 -0.15 11.62
CA LEU A 231 7.42 0.65 12.26
C LEU A 231 7.27 0.67 13.78
N GLN A 232 6.06 0.83 14.31
CA GLN A 232 5.86 0.78 15.76
C GLN A 232 6.26 -0.59 16.34
N GLN A 233 5.99 -1.68 15.62
CA GLN A 233 6.40 -3.02 16.03
C GLN A 233 7.93 -3.17 16.01
N GLU A 234 8.57 -2.81 14.89
CA GLU A 234 10.03 -2.85 14.75
C GLU A 234 10.75 -1.99 15.79
N LEU A 235 10.23 -0.80 16.11
CA LEU A 235 10.80 0.06 17.16
C LEU A 235 10.62 -0.53 18.55
N THR A 236 9.49 -1.21 18.81
CA THR A 236 9.24 -1.87 20.10
C THR A 236 10.22 -3.02 20.31
N GLU A 237 10.37 -3.88 19.29
CA GLU A 237 11.35 -4.99 19.30
C GLU A 237 12.78 -4.46 19.45
N TYR A 238 13.17 -3.48 18.63
CA TYR A 238 14.50 -2.86 18.68
C TYR A 238 14.83 -2.22 20.04
N ASN A 239 13.84 -1.61 20.70
CA ASN A 239 14.04 -1.03 22.03
C ASN A 239 14.08 -2.09 23.13
N ALA A 240 13.37 -3.22 22.98
CA ALA A 240 13.42 -4.33 23.91
C ALA A 240 14.75 -5.10 23.85
N GLU A 241 15.37 -5.17 22.67
CA GLU A 241 16.67 -5.81 22.45
C GLU A 241 17.86 -4.98 22.92
N LYS A 242 17.70 -3.66 23.10
CA LYS A 242 18.77 -2.83 23.69
C LYS A 242 18.90 -3.14 25.18
N PRO A 243 20.03 -3.71 25.66
CA PRO A 243 20.25 -3.82 27.09
C PRO A 243 20.24 -2.40 27.68
N SER A 244 19.47 -2.23 28.76
CA SER A 244 19.47 -0.99 29.54
C SER A 244 20.91 -0.72 29.97
N LYS A 245 21.54 0.29 29.36
CA LYS A 245 22.85 0.75 29.81
C LYS A 245 22.63 1.37 31.19
N VAL A 246 22.89 0.58 32.23
CA VAL A 246 23.13 1.04 33.60
C VAL A 246 24.60 1.44 33.69
#